data_AF-A0A1M5LEJ9-F1
#
_entry.id   AF-A0A1M5LEJ9-F1
#
_cell.length_a   1.000
_cell.length_b   1.000
_cell.length_c   1.000
_cell.angle_alpha   90.00
_cell.angle_beta   90.00
_cell.angle_gamma   90.00
#
_symmetry.space_group_name_H-M   'P 1'
#
loop_
_entity.id
_entity.type
_entity.pdbx_description
1 polymer ?
#
loop_
_entity_poly.entity_id
_entity_poly.type
_entity_poly.pdbx_seq_one_letter_code
_entity_poly.pdbx_strand_id
1 'polypeptide(L)'
;MLKEEAVLMIKCPYCGRESNEYNWSLATAARYSIREETCPVLIQVLLATINGEGEFFAGYRLVCPKCYYGVNFEELTLPAEKDIREYAAKAGEDYCQMWL
;
A
#
# COMPACT_ATOMS: atom_id res chain seq x y z
N MET A 1 -6.92 -13.62 9.51
CA MET A 1 -7.27 -14.19 8.19
C MET A 1 -8.02 -13.10 7.45
N LEU A 2 -7.49 -12.58 6.34
CA LEU A 2 -8.18 -11.57 5.52
C LEU A 2 -9.55 -12.14 5.14
N LYS A 3 -10.63 -11.42 5.46
CA LYS A 3 -11.98 -11.81 5.00
C LYS A 3 -11.94 -11.79 3.47
N GLU A 4 -12.29 -12.90 2.84
CA GLU A 4 -12.16 -13.18 1.39
C GLU A 4 -12.87 -12.18 0.44
N GLU A 5 -13.46 -11.11 0.96
CA GLU A 5 -14.30 -10.15 0.22
C GLU A 5 -13.71 -8.72 0.11
N ALA A 6 -12.58 -8.42 0.78
CA ALA A 6 -12.00 -7.08 0.71
C ALA A 6 -11.26 -6.87 -0.63
N VAL A 7 -11.78 -5.96 -1.46
CA VAL A 7 -11.20 -5.63 -2.77
C VAL A 7 -10.95 -4.14 -2.85
N LEU A 8 -9.68 -3.77 -3.08
CA LEU A 8 -9.25 -2.41 -3.41
C LEU A 8 -8.21 -2.49 -4.53
N MET A 9 -8.65 -2.21 -5.76
CA MET A 9 -7.79 -2.35 -6.93
C MET A 9 -6.90 -1.12 -7.08
N ILE A 10 -5.59 -1.36 -7.11
CA ILE A 10 -4.57 -0.32 -7.34
C ILE A 10 -3.99 -0.51 -8.73
N LYS A 11 -3.96 0.57 -9.52
CA LYS A 11 -3.43 0.57 -10.88
C LYS A 11 -1.95 0.96 -10.88
N CYS A 12 -1.12 0.15 -11.55
CA CYS A 12 0.28 0.48 -11.74
C CYS A 12 0.46 1.59 -12.80
N PRO A 13 1.18 2.68 -12.51
CA PRO A 13 1.43 3.74 -13.48
C PRO A 13 2.35 3.31 -14.63
N TYR A 14 3.19 2.29 -14.42
CA TYR A 14 4.14 1.81 -15.44
C TYR A 14 3.54 0.77 -16.39
N CYS A 15 2.89 -0.28 -15.86
CA CYS A 15 2.36 -1.36 -16.70
C CYS A 15 0.86 -1.28 -16.95
N GLY A 16 0.16 -0.33 -16.32
CA GLY A 16 -1.28 -0.09 -16.47
C GLY A 16 -2.19 -1.18 -15.89
N ARG A 17 -1.63 -2.30 -15.39
CA ARG A 17 -2.39 -3.41 -14.81
C ARG A 17 -2.81 -3.10 -13.39
N GLU A 18 -3.93 -3.67 -13.00
CA GLU A 18 -4.49 -3.54 -11.65
C GLU A 18 -4.19 -4.79 -10.82
N SER A 19 -4.06 -4.59 -9.52
CA SER A 19 -3.95 -5.67 -8.53
C SER A 19 -4.53 -5.20 -7.21
N ASN A 20 -5.13 -6.13 -6.47
CA ASN A 20 -5.68 -5.82 -5.16
C ASN A 20 -4.56 -5.35 -4.22
N GLU A 21 -4.88 -4.41 -3.33
CA GLU A 21 -3.99 -3.74 -2.39
C GLU A 21 -3.07 -4.73 -1.66
N TYR A 22 -3.58 -5.82 -1.10
CA TYR A 22 -2.78 -6.80 -0.36
C TYR A 22 -1.71 -7.53 -1.20
N ASN A 23 -1.75 -7.44 -2.53
CA ASN A 23 -0.71 -8.00 -3.40
C ASN A 23 0.47 -7.05 -3.61
N TRP A 24 0.34 -5.78 -3.22
CA TRP A 24 1.41 -4.80 -3.31
C TRP A 24 2.33 -4.94 -2.11
N SER A 25 3.64 -4.96 -2.36
CA SER A 25 4.63 -4.93 -1.30
C SER A 25 5.29 -3.56 -1.21
N LEU A 26 5.55 -3.13 0.02
CA LEU A 26 6.30 -1.92 0.32
C LEU A 26 7.78 -2.27 0.53
N ALA A 27 8.66 -1.43 0.00
CA ALA A 27 10.09 -1.48 0.17
C ALA A 27 10.56 -0.08 0.58
N THR A 28 11.31 0.03 1.68
CA THR A 28 11.93 1.31 2.04
C THR A 28 13.06 1.64 1.07
N ALA A 29 13.22 2.91 0.68
CA ALA A 29 14.43 3.33 -0.03
C ALA A 29 15.69 3.05 0.81
N ALA A 30 15.56 3.14 2.14
CA ALA A 30 16.57 2.69 3.09
C ALA A 30 16.82 1.17 3.02
N ARG A 31 15.89 0.29 2.65
CA ARG A 31 16.18 -1.16 2.47
C ARG A 31 17.29 -1.45 1.46
N TYR A 32 17.55 -0.52 0.54
CA TYR A 32 18.69 -0.57 -0.39
C TYR A 32 20.01 -0.01 0.21
N SER A 33 20.00 0.59 1.41
CA SER A 33 21.17 1.18 2.08
C SER A 33 21.37 0.81 3.56
N ILE A 34 20.32 0.64 4.37
CA ILE A 34 20.31 0.32 5.82
C ILE A 34 19.12 -0.59 6.18
N ARG A 35 19.47 -1.69 6.85
CA ARG A 35 18.69 -2.86 7.30
C ARG A 35 17.46 -2.59 8.20
N GLU A 36 16.33 -2.15 7.66
CA GLU A 36 15.05 -2.41 8.32
C GLU A 36 14.34 -3.60 7.67
N GLU A 37 14.07 -4.62 8.49
CA GLU A 37 13.54 -5.91 8.04
C GLU A 37 12.03 -5.88 7.79
N THR A 38 11.32 -4.88 8.32
CA THR A 38 9.85 -4.80 8.27
C THR A 38 9.32 -3.57 7.53
N CYS A 39 8.21 -3.70 6.81
CA CYS A 39 7.51 -2.62 6.10
C CYS A 39 6.01 -2.61 6.44
N PRO A 40 5.33 -1.45 6.44
CA PRO A 40 3.89 -1.41 6.65
C PRO A 40 3.18 -2.08 5.46
N VAL A 41 1.94 -2.53 5.67
CA VAL A 41 1.05 -2.88 4.54
C VAL A 41 0.57 -1.63 3.82
N LEU A 42 0.21 -1.74 2.53
CA LEU A 42 -0.17 -0.58 1.73
C LEU A 42 -1.43 0.12 2.27
N ILE A 43 -2.39 -0.62 2.82
CA ILE A 43 -3.59 -0.03 3.41
C ILE A 43 -3.28 0.91 4.59
N GLN A 44 -2.24 0.62 5.36
CA GLN A 44 -1.81 1.49 6.47
C GLN A 44 -1.33 2.84 5.93
N VAL A 45 -0.54 2.82 4.84
CA VAL A 45 -0.05 4.03 4.17
C VAL A 45 -1.19 4.83 3.55
N LEU A 46 -2.15 4.14 2.91
CA LEU A 46 -3.34 4.77 2.32
C LEU A 46 -4.20 5.46 3.39
N LEU A 47 -4.43 4.79 4.52
CA LEU A 47 -5.19 5.34 5.66
C LEU A 47 -4.50 6.55 6.27
N ALA A 48 -3.19 6.48 6.50
CA ALA A 48 -2.43 7.62 7.01
C ALA A 48 -2.51 8.81 6.04
N THR A 49 -2.39 8.56 4.73
CA THR A 49 -2.45 9.61 3.70
C THR A 49 -3.78 10.36 3.73
N ILE A 50 -4.92 9.65 3.77
CA ILE A 50 -6.24 10.30 3.81
C ILE A 50 -6.54 11.00 5.15
N ASN A 51 -5.80 10.66 6.21
CA ASN A 51 -5.90 11.31 7.52
C ASN A 51 -4.91 12.48 7.69
N GLY A 52 -4.11 12.81 6.67
CA GLY A 52 -3.12 13.90 6.72
C GLY A 52 -1.78 13.51 7.34
N GLU A 53 -1.53 12.21 7.53
CA GLU A 53 -0.34 11.62 8.16
C GLU A 53 0.59 10.95 7.14
N GLY A 54 0.41 11.21 5.85
CA GLY A 54 1.16 10.56 4.76
C GLY A 54 2.67 10.82 4.80
N GLU A 55 3.12 11.93 5.40
CA GLU A 55 4.55 12.29 5.50
C GLU A 55 5.37 11.26 6.29
N PHE A 56 4.77 10.51 7.23
CA PHE A 56 5.46 9.43 7.95
C PHE A 56 5.92 8.29 7.04
N PHE A 57 5.34 8.19 5.83
CA PHE A 57 5.65 7.18 4.84
C PHE A 57 6.38 7.74 3.62
N ALA A 58 6.88 8.98 3.72
CA ALA A 58 7.73 9.56 2.68
C ALA A 58 8.97 8.68 2.43
N GLY A 59 9.27 8.39 1.17
CA GLY A 59 10.42 7.57 0.77
C GLY A 59 10.18 6.05 0.76
N TYR A 60 8.97 5.59 1.08
CA TYR A 60 8.57 4.22 0.76
C TYR A 60 8.31 4.06 -0.74
N ARG A 61 8.78 2.94 -1.29
CA ARG A 61 8.51 2.53 -2.67
C ARG A 61 7.64 1.30 -2.66
N LEU A 62 6.74 1.25 -3.62
CA LEU A 62 5.84 0.13 -3.85
C LEU A 62 6.38 -0.75 -4.96
N VAL A 63 6.31 -2.06 -4.82
CA VAL A 63 6.65 -2.99 -5.90
C VAL A 63 5.37 -3.49 -6.53
N CYS A 64 5.20 -3.22 -7.83
CA CYS A 64 4.03 -3.72 -8.55
C CYS A 64 4.09 -5.26 -8.67
N PRO A 65 3.05 -6.01 -8.28
CA PRO A 65 3.05 -7.47 -8.36
C PRO A 65 2.96 -8.02 -9.78
N LYS A 66 2.71 -7.17 -10.79
CA LYS A 66 2.54 -7.58 -12.19
C LYS A 66 3.78 -7.34 -13.05
N CYS A 67 4.53 -6.26 -12.80
CA CYS A 67 5.73 -5.92 -13.56
C CYS A 67 7.00 -5.83 -12.71
N TYR A 68 6.89 -5.98 -11.38
CA TYR A 68 7.99 -5.94 -10.41
C TYR A 68 8.81 -4.64 -10.39
N TYR A 69 8.28 -3.57 -11.01
CA TYR A 69 8.90 -2.26 -11.00
C TYR A 69 8.58 -1.52 -9.69
N GLY A 70 9.57 -0.78 -9.19
CA GLY A 70 9.43 0.07 -8.01
C GLY A 70 8.76 1.40 -8.35
N VAL A 71 7.65 1.71 -7.70
CA VAL A 71 6.82 2.91 -7.88
C VAL A 71 6.96 3.79 -6.64
N ASN A 72 7.14 5.10 -6.79
CA ASN A 72 7.05 5.99 -5.63
C ASN A 72 5.57 6.09 -5.21
N PHE A 73 5.26 6.14 -3.92
CA PHE A 73 3.87 6.20 -3.47
C PHE A 73 3.12 7.40 -4.05
N GLU A 74 3.81 8.52 -4.18
CA GLU A 74 3.32 9.78 -4.75
C GLU A 74 2.96 9.67 -6.25
N GLU A 75 3.46 8.65 -6.94
CA GLU A 75 3.16 8.39 -8.36
C GLU A 75 1.91 7.51 -8.54
N LEU A 76 1.37 6.93 -7.46
CA LEU A 76 0.13 6.19 -7.53
C LEU A 76 -1.07 7.13 -7.70
N THR A 77 -1.98 6.73 -8.59
CA THR A 77 -3.34 7.25 -8.52
C THR A 77 -4.02 6.64 -7.31
N LEU A 78 -4.28 7.45 -6.29
CA LEU A 78 -4.93 6.98 -5.07
C LEU A 78 -6.41 6.65 -5.35
N PRO A 79 -6.93 5.54 -4.79
CA PRO A 79 -8.37 5.29 -4.77
C PRO A 79 -9.12 6.40 -4.02
N ALA A 80 -10.44 6.48 -4.22
CA ALA A 80 -11.24 7.44 -3.47
C ALA A 80 -11.20 7.13 -1.97
N GLU A 81 -11.24 8.17 -1.14
CA GLU A 81 -11.22 8.02 0.32
C GLU A 81 -12.29 7.03 0.83
N LYS A 82 -13.49 7.11 0.25
CA LYS A 82 -14.60 6.20 0.55
C LYS A 82 -14.20 4.73 0.33
N ASP A 83 -13.57 4.41 -0.79
CA ASP A 83 -13.20 3.04 -1.14
C ASP A 83 -12.10 2.51 -0.21
N ILE A 84 -11.16 3.37 0.19
CA ILE A 84 -10.11 3.04 1.16
C ILE A 84 -10.73 2.69 2.52
N ARG A 85 -11.67 3.51 3.01
CA ARG A 85 -12.35 3.27 4.30
C ARG A 85 -13.22 2.01 4.26
N GLU A 86 -13.94 1.78 3.17
CA GLU A 86 -14.75 0.57 2.99
C GLU A 86 -13.88 -0.70 2.96
N TYR A 87 -12.74 -0.65 2.27
CA TYR A 87 -11.78 -1.74 2.26
C TYR A 87 -11.22 -2.01 3.66
N ALA A 88 -10.77 -0.98 4.38
CA ALA A 88 -10.22 -1.11 5.73
C ALA A 88 -11.23 -1.77 6.69
N ALA A 89 -12.50 -1.36 6.63
CA ALA A 89 -13.57 -1.96 7.44
C ALA A 89 -13.79 -3.45 7.14
N LYS A 90 -13.59 -3.88 5.89
CA LYS A 90 -13.70 -5.29 5.46
C LYS A 90 -12.44 -6.09 5.79
N ALA A 91 -11.26 -5.52 5.59
CA ALA A 91 -9.97 -6.18 5.78
C ALA A 91 -9.68 -6.47 7.27
N GLY A 92 -10.17 -5.62 8.16
CA GLY A 92 -10.05 -5.77 9.61
C GLY A 92 -8.89 -4.96 10.21
N GLU A 93 -9.07 -4.50 11.44
CA GLU A 93 -8.16 -3.57 12.11
C GLU A 93 -6.74 -4.14 12.26
N ASP A 94 -6.62 -5.43 12.61
CA ASP A 94 -5.32 -6.12 12.73
C ASP A 94 -4.47 -5.99 11.47
N TYR A 95 -5.10 -6.10 10.30
CA TYR A 95 -4.41 -5.97 9.02
C TYR A 95 -4.00 -4.51 8.79
N CYS A 96 -4.88 -3.56 9.08
CA CYS A 96 -4.62 -2.13 8.89
C CYS A 96 -3.49 -1.55 9.75
N GLN A 97 -3.05 -2.27 10.80
CA GLN A 97 -1.94 -1.88 11.68
C GLN A 97 -0.70 -2.77 11.51
N MET A 98 -0.70 -3.67 10.51
CA MET A 98 0.33 -4.69 10.33
C MET A 98 1.60 -4.14 9.68
N TRP A 99 2.74 -4.54 10.24
CA TRP A 99 4.06 -4.42 9.63
C TRP A 99 4.54 -5.84 9.26
N LEU A 100 4.96 -6.03 8.00
CA LEU A 100 5.42 -7.28 7.39
C LEU A 100 6.93 -7.38 7.36
#